data_AF-A0A7V4QD13-F1
#
_entry.id   AF-A0A7V4QD13-F1
#
_cell.length_a   1.000
_cell.length_b   1.000
_cell.length_c   1.000
_cell.angle_alpha   90.00
_cell.angle_beta   90.00
_cell.angle_gamma   90.00
#
_symmetry.space_group_name_H-M   'P 1'
#
loop_
_entity.id
_entity.type
_entity.pdbx_description
1 polymer ?
#
loop_
_entity_poly.entity_id
_entity_poly.type
_entity_poly.pdbx_seq_one_letter_code
_entity_poly.pdbx_strand_id
1 'polypeptide(L)' 'MAVIINSDCINCGACIDECPNMAIVNEDKNPNSEDIHFVHASKCTECDGGEMACVSVCPSDAIHKAA' A
#
# COMPACT_ATOMS: atom_id res chain seq x y z
N MET A 1 4.89 -3.32 12.27
CA MET A 1 4.29 -2.06 11.77
C MET A 1 3.76 -2.32 10.37
N ALA A 2 3.17 -1.36 9.69
CA ALA A 2 2.74 -1.52 8.30
C ALA A 2 3.06 -0.24 7.53
N VAL A 3 3.09 -0.33 6.21
CA VAL A 3 3.11 0.88 5.37
C VAL A 3 1.73 1.54 5.35
N ILE A 4 1.72 2.84 5.12
CA ILE A 4 0.53 3.67 4.89
C ILE A 4 0.59 4.26 3.49
N ILE A 5 -0.58 4.51 2.91
CA ILE A 5 -0.74 5.19 1.63
C ILE A 5 -1.39 6.54 1.94
N ASN A 6 -0.82 7.63 1.41
CA ASN A 6 -1.33 8.98 1.61
C ASN A 6 -2.16 9.47 0.41
N SER A 7 -2.56 10.75 0.44
CA SER A 7 -3.37 11.39 -0.60
C SER A 7 -2.67 11.57 -1.95
N ASP A 8 -1.37 11.28 -2.07
CA ASP A 8 -0.64 11.37 -3.34
C ASP A 8 -0.85 10.11 -4.21
N CYS A 9 -1.66 9.16 -3.75
CA CYS A 9 -2.05 7.99 -4.53
C CYS A 9 -2.82 8.42 -5.79
N ILE A 10 -2.40 7.89 -6.94
CA ILE A 10 -3.04 8.16 -8.24
C ILE A 10 -3.87 6.97 -8.76
N ASN A 11 -4.20 6.02 -7.87
CA ASN A 11 -4.96 4.81 -8.18
C ASN A 11 -4.45 4.01 -9.39
N CYS A 12 -3.12 3.92 -9.56
CA CYS A 12 -2.52 3.22 -10.70
C CYS A 12 -2.53 1.68 -10.58
N GLY A 13 -2.79 1.14 -9.38
CA GLY A 13 -2.88 -0.31 -9.14
C GLY A 13 -1.56 -1.07 -9.02
N ALA A 14 -0.40 -0.48 -9.35
CA ALA A 14 0.89 -1.18 -9.38
C ALA A 14 1.25 -1.86 -8.04
N CYS A 15 0.97 -1.21 -6.90
CA CYS A 15 1.28 -1.77 -5.60
C CYS A 15 0.39 -2.96 -5.20
N ILE A 16 -0.80 -3.10 -5.80
CA ILE A 16 -1.74 -4.19 -5.50
C ILE A 16 -1.18 -5.50 -6.05
N ASP A 17 -0.73 -5.48 -7.31
CA ASP A 17 -0.22 -6.67 -8.00
C ASP A 17 1.11 -7.17 -7.41
N GLU A 18 1.96 -6.26 -6.95
CA GLU A 18 3.28 -6.59 -6.40
C GLU A 18 3.26 -6.97 -4.92
N CYS A 19 2.13 -6.81 -4.22
CA CYS A 19 2.06 -7.14 -2.79
C CYS A 19 1.94 -8.67 -2.59
N PRO A 20 2.98 -9.38 -2.09
CA PRO A 20 2.98 -10.84 -2.03
C PRO A 20 1.93 -11.40 -1.06
N ASN A 21 1.52 -10.60 -0.08
CA ASN A 21 0.54 -10.98 0.94
C ASN A 21 -0.87 -10.48 0.65
N MET A 22 -1.09 -9.85 -0.51
CA MET A 22 -2.38 -9.24 -0.87
C MET A 22 -2.91 -8.34 0.27
N ALA A 23 -2.02 -7.56 0.86
CA ALA A 23 -2.34 -6.66 1.97
C ALA A 23 -3.00 -5.38 1.48
N ILE A 24 -2.81 -5.01 0.21
CA ILE A 24 -3.30 -3.77 -0.38
C ILE A 24 -4.58 -4.06 -1.17
N VAL A 25 -5.59 -3.20 -1.00
CA VAL A 25 -6.83 -3.20 -1.78
C VAL A 25 -7.03 -1.85 -2.46
N ASN A 26 -7.80 -1.82 -3.54
CA ASN A 26 -8.15 -0.59 -4.23
C ASN A 26 -9.10 0.29 -3.42
N GLU A 27 -9.30 1.52 -3.88
CA GLU A 27 -10.15 2.56 -3.31
C GLU A 27 -11.60 2.09 -3.12
N ASP A 28 -12.16 1.29 -4.04
CA ASP A 28 -13.52 0.72 -3.91
C ASP A 28 -13.68 -0.17 -2.67
N LYS A 29 -12.57 -0.75 -2.21
CA LYS A 29 -12.52 -1.65 -1.04
C LYS A 29 -11.86 -0.99 0.16
N ASN A 30 -11.56 0.30 0.09
CA ASN A 30 -11.02 1.04 1.21
C ASN A 30 -12.10 1.17 2.31
N PRO A 31 -11.88 0.60 3.52
CA PRO A 31 -12.87 0.63 4.59
C PRO A 31 -13.12 2.03 5.17
N ASN A 32 -12.23 2.99 4.89
CA ASN A 32 -12.36 4.38 5.33
C ASN A 32 -13.12 5.25 4.31
N SER A 33 -13.55 4.69 3.17
CA SER A 33 -14.21 5.43 2.08
C SER A 33 -13.35 6.60 1.55
N GLU A 34 -12.03 6.42 1.53
CA GLU A 34 -11.09 7.37 0.93
C GLU A 34 -10.76 6.96 -0.51
N ASP A 35 -10.53 7.94 -1.38
CA ASP A 35 -10.19 7.74 -2.80
C ASP A 35 -8.70 7.42 -3.00
N ILE A 36 -8.19 6.51 -2.17
CA ILE A 36 -6.82 6.00 -2.20
C ILE A 36 -6.84 4.50 -1.90
N HIS A 37 -5.81 3.79 -2.35
CA HIS A 37 -5.62 2.40 -1.98
C HIS A 37 -5.41 2.23 -0.46
N PHE A 38 -5.83 1.08 0.08
CA PHE A 38 -5.79 0.80 1.53
C PHE A 38 -4.91 -0.40 1.88
N VAL A 39 -4.13 -0.29 2.96
CA VAL A 39 -3.25 -1.36 3.46
C VAL A 39 -3.87 -2.01 4.69
N HIS A 40 -4.22 -3.30 4.59
CA HIS A 40 -4.55 -4.13 5.74
C HIS A 40 -3.28 -4.41 6.56
N ALA A 41 -3.07 -3.62 7.62
CA ALA A 41 -1.89 -3.74 8.48
C ALA A 41 -1.67 -5.16 9.05
N SER A 42 -2.74 -5.92 9.29
CA SER A 42 -2.67 -7.30 9.76
C SER A 42 -2.07 -8.30 8.76
N LYS A 43 -2.01 -7.94 7.47
CA LYS A 43 -1.43 -8.75 6.38
C LYS A 43 -0.11 -8.19 5.87
N CYS A 44 0.21 -6.94 6.20
CA CYS A 44 1.47 -6.33 5.82
C CYS A 44 2.59 -6.93 6.68
N THR A 45 3.61 -7.46 6.03
CA THR A 45 4.78 -8.02 6.71
C THR A 45 5.97 -7.05 6.71
N GLU A 46 5.80 -5.83 6.17
CA GLU A 46 6.92 -4.92 5.89
C GLU A 46 8.02 -5.60 5.05
N CYS A 47 7.61 -6.56 4.21
CA CYS A 47 8.48 -7.49 3.49
C CYS A 47 9.60 -8.08 4.39
N ASP A 48 9.23 -8.32 5.66
CA ASP A 48 10.01 -8.87 6.77
C ASP A 48 11.38 -8.19 7.01
N GLY A 49 11.43 -6.88 6.77
CA GLY A 49 12.60 -6.02 7.03
C GLY A 49 13.52 -5.81 5.82
N GLY A 50 13.17 -6.39 4.68
CA GLY A 50 13.83 -6.16 3.39
C GLY A 50 13.28 -4.97 2.62
N GLU A 51 13.56 -4.96 1.32
CA GLU A 51 12.99 -4.01 0.38
C GLU A 51 11.49 -4.27 0.18
N MET A 52 10.69 -3.20 0.16
CA MET A 52 9.24 -3.30 0.02
C MET A 52 8.85 -3.09 -1.44
N ALA A 53 8.38 -4.16 -2.09
CA ALA A 53 7.99 -4.14 -3.50
C ALA A 53 6.97 -3.02 -3.80
N CYS A 54 5.95 -2.85 -2.94
CA CYS A 54 4.93 -1.82 -3.12
C CYS A 54 5.50 -0.39 -3.10
N VAL A 55 6.53 -0.12 -2.30
CA VAL A 55 7.18 1.19 -2.22
C VAL A 55 8.02 1.41 -3.49
N SER A 56 8.79 0.42 -3.92
CA SER A 56 9.67 0.53 -5.09
C SER A 56 8.93 0.72 -6.41
N VAL A 57 7.65 0.31 -6.49
CA VAL A 57 6.83 0.44 -7.72
C VAL A 57 5.84 1.59 -7.69
N CYS A 58 5.73 2.35 -6.59
CA CYS A 58 4.79 3.46 -6.51
C CYS A 58 5.28 4.65 -7.34
N PRO A 59 4.60 5.02 -8.45
CA PRO A 59 5.10 6.09 -9.34
C PRO A 59 4.92 7.50 -8.76
N SER A 60 4.09 7.65 -7.73
CA SER A 60 3.84 8.93 -7.05
C SER A 60 4.47 9.00 -5.66
N ASP A 61 5.29 8.00 -5.28
CA ASP A 61 5.92 7.90 -3.97
C ASP A 61 4.93 8.00 -2.78
N ALA A 62 3.65 7.65 -2.97
CA ALA A 62 2.59 7.81 -1.98
C ALA A 62 2.63 6.81 -0.80
N ILE A 63 3.57 5.85 -0.80
CA ILE A 63 3.62 4.74 0.17
C ILE A 63 4.82 4.89 1.11
N HIS A 64 4.55 4.97 2.41
CA HIS A 64 5.58 5.19 3.43
C HIS A 64 5.41 4.27 4.64
N LYS A 65 6.49 4.03 5.40
CA LYS A 65 6.38 3.31 6.68
C LYS A 65 5.59 4.16 7.68
N ALA A 66 4.63 3.56 8.38
CA ALA A 66 3.99 4.21 9.52
C ALA A 66 5.04 4.50 10.59
N ALA A 67 5.09 5.75 11.06
CA ALA A 67 5.95 6.18 12.16
C ALA A 67 5.39 5.77 13.53
#